data_AF-A0A4R3MJS1-F1
#
_entry.id   AF-A0A4R3MJS1-F1
#
_cell.length_a   1.000
_cell.length_b   1.000
_cell.length_c   1.000
_cell.angle_alpha   90.00
_cell.angle_beta   90.00
_cell.angle_gamma   90.00
#
_symmetry.space_group_name_H-M   'P 1'
#
loop_
_entity.id
_entity.type
_entity.pdbx_description
1 polymer ?
#
loop_
_entity_poly.entity_id
_entity_poly.type
_entity_poly.pdbx_seq_one_letter_code
_entity_poly.pdbx_strand_id
1 'polypeptide(L)'
;MYSMYLEGSKKIALEKDKKLEIEYYITENNQYIAEQLINVYGIKIINKIYDKGNIYYEVESVKKISYSKDLIQRLLSKLINHLVTPVCMIEIIDELISEMEEAN
;
A
#
# COMPACT_ATOMS: atom_id res chain seq x y z
N MET A 1 2.60 -9.26 -16.32
CA MET A 1 1.17 -9.09 -15.95
C MET A 1 1.13 -8.34 -14.63
N TYR A 2 0.16 -7.44 -14.44
CA TYR A 2 0.02 -6.67 -13.20
C TYR A 2 -1.26 -7.07 -12.47
N SER A 3 -1.14 -7.42 -11.20
CA SER A 3 -2.24 -7.81 -10.32
C SER A 3 -2.21 -6.99 -9.04
N MET A 4 -3.35 -6.81 -8.40
CA MET A 4 -3.45 -6.16 -7.09
C MET A 4 -4.42 -6.91 -6.19
N TYR A 5 -4.08 -7.02 -4.90
CA TYR A 5 -4.80 -7.79 -3.89
C TYR A 5 -5.10 -6.88 -2.71
N LEU A 6 -6.38 -6.75 -2.33
CA LEU A 6 -6.78 -5.99 -1.15
C LEU A 6 -6.45 -6.80 0.10
N GLU A 7 -5.56 -6.30 0.94
CA GLU A 7 -5.17 -6.98 2.19
C GLU A 7 -5.89 -6.39 3.41
N GLY A 8 -6.34 -5.14 3.34
CA GLY A 8 -7.08 -4.53 4.43
C GLY A 8 -7.74 -3.21 4.06
N SER A 9 -8.75 -2.84 4.83
CA SER A 9 -9.35 -1.51 4.74
C SER A 9 -9.73 -0.97 6.11
N LYS A 10 -9.79 0.37 6.21
CA LYS A 10 -10.16 1.10 7.43
C LYS A 10 -11.19 2.16 7.06
N LYS A 11 -12.32 2.16 7.76
CA LYS A 11 -13.39 3.15 7.60
C LYS A 11 -13.40 4.08 8.80
N ILE A 12 -13.34 5.38 8.53
CA ILE A 12 -13.24 6.44 9.52
C ILE A 12 -14.38 7.42 9.25
N ALA A 13 -15.24 7.62 10.25
CA ALA A 13 -16.24 8.69 10.22
C ALA A 13 -15.56 9.99 10.65
N LEU A 14 -15.57 11.01 9.79
CA LEU A 14 -14.98 12.32 10.09
C LEU A 14 -16.04 13.27 10.63
N GLU A 15 -17.11 13.49 9.85
CA GLU A 15 -18.23 14.38 10.20
C GLU A 15 -19.55 13.78 9.68
N LYS A 16 -20.68 14.44 9.96
CA LYS A 16 -22.04 13.94 9.70
C LYS A 16 -22.26 13.46 8.25
N ASP A 17 -21.59 14.09 7.29
CA ASP A 17 -21.64 13.76 5.86
C ASP A 17 -20.26 13.54 5.25
N LYS A 18 -19.24 13.29 6.09
CA LYS A 18 -17.85 13.09 5.67
C LYS A 18 -17.30 11.77 6.19
N LYS A 19 -16.85 10.90 5.28
CA LYS A 19 -16.27 9.59 5.61
C LYS A 19 -14.98 9.37 4.83
N LEU A 20 -14.04 8.68 5.44
CA LEU A 20 -12.79 8.26 4.82
C LEU A 20 -12.74 6.72 4.84
N GLU A 21 -12.51 6.11 3.70
CA GLU A 21 -12.18 4.69 3.58
C GLU A 21 -10.78 4.56 2.99
N ILE A 22 -9.87 3.95 3.76
CA ILE A 22 -8.50 3.70 3.34
C ILE A 22 -8.40 2.22 2.95
N GLU A 23 -7.94 1.93 1.75
CA GLU A 23 -7.73 0.59 1.24
C GLU A 23 -6.23 0.35 0.98
N TYR A 24 -5.75 -0.80 1.43
CA TYR A 24 -4.34 -1.19 1.42
C TYR A 24 -4.17 -2.41 0.53
N TYR A 25 -3.38 -2.27 -0.53
CA TYR A 25 -3.20 -3.29 -1.54
C TYR A 25 -1.74 -3.74 -1.64
N ILE A 26 -1.55 -5.04 -1.84
CA ILE A 26 -0.33 -5.58 -2.43
C ILE A 26 -0.47 -5.53 -3.94
N THR A 27 0.58 -5.06 -4.60
CA THR A 27 0.69 -5.06 -6.05
C THR A 27 1.73 -6.10 -6.46
N GLU A 28 1.45 -6.86 -7.50
CA GLU A 28 2.32 -7.89 -8.04
C GLU A 28 2.55 -7.61 -9.52
N ASN A 29 3.81 -7.58 -9.92
CA ASN A 29 4.22 -7.37 -11.30
C ASN A 29 5.20 -8.47 -11.71
N ASN A 30 4.79 -9.28 -12.68
CA ASN A 30 5.62 -10.35 -13.20
C ASN A 30 6.45 -9.79 -14.35
N GLN A 31 7.77 -9.93 -14.25
CA GLN A 31 8.76 -9.44 -15.21
C GLN A 31 9.59 -10.61 -15.72
N TYR A 32 9.86 -10.66 -17.02
CA TYR A 32 10.83 -11.60 -17.58
C TYR A 32 12.23 -10.99 -17.50
N ILE A 33 13.13 -11.62 -16.76
CA ILE A 33 14.54 -11.24 -16.67
C ILE A 33 15.36 -12.49 -17.01
N ALA A 34 16.20 -12.42 -18.04
CA ALA A 34 17.03 -13.53 -18.51
C ALA A 34 16.24 -14.85 -18.65
N GLU A 35 15.09 -14.79 -19.34
CA GLU A 35 14.17 -15.92 -19.59
C GLU A 35 13.47 -16.50 -18.34
N GLN A 36 13.67 -15.92 -17.16
CA GLN A 36 12.99 -16.30 -15.93
C GLN A 36 11.84 -15.34 -15.62
N LEU A 37 10.69 -15.89 -15.22
CA LEU A 37 9.56 -15.11 -14.72
C LEU A 37 9.80 -14.75 -13.25
N ILE A 38 10.04 -13.48 -12.98
CA ILE A 38 10.29 -12.96 -11.64
C ILE A 38 9.09 -12.13 -11.19
N ASN A 39 8.55 -12.45 -10.02
CA ASN A 39 7.50 -11.67 -9.39
C ASN A 39 8.12 -10.58 -8.53
N VAL A 40 7.62 -9.36 -8.72
CA VAL A 40 8.06 -8.19 -7.98
C VAL A 40 6.85 -7.57 -7.31
N TYR A 41 6.95 -7.37 -6.01
CA TYR A 41 5.86 -6.91 -5.17
C TYR A 41 6.05 -5.44 -4.78
N GLY A 42 4.93 -4.74 -4.62
CA GLY A 42 4.88 -3.35 -4.15
C GLY A 42 3.60 -3.09 -3.36
N ILE A 43 3.38 -1.84 -2.96
CA ILE A 43 2.23 -1.42 -2.16
C ILE A 43 1.47 -0.32 -2.88
N LYS A 44 0.13 -0.32 -2.72
CA LYS A 44 -0.74 0.76 -3.14
C LYS A 44 -1.74 1.08 -2.03
N ILE A 45 -1.88 2.36 -1.71
CA ILE A 45 -2.90 2.83 -0.76
C ILE A 45 -3.86 3.75 -1.50
N ILE A 46 -5.15 3.57 -1.24
CA ILE A 46 -6.23 4.40 -1.80
C ILE A 46 -7.04 4.97 -0.64
N ASN A 47 -7.07 6.30 -0.53
CA ASN A 47 -8.08 7.00 0.26
C ASN A 47 -9.30 7.28 -0.60
N LYS A 48 -10.47 6.86 -0.14
CA LYS A 48 -11.78 7.24 -0.67
C LYS A 48 -12.43 8.21 0.31
N ILE A 49 -12.51 9.48 -0.07
CA ILE A 49 -13.07 10.54 0.75
C ILE A 49 -14.48 10.84 0.25
N TYR A 50 -15.48 10.48 1.04
CA TYR A 50 -16.88 10.78 0.79
C TYR A 50 -17.19 12.10 1.47
N ASP A 51 -17.63 13.12 0.72
CA ASP A 51 -17.99 14.43 1.26
C ASP A 51 -19.19 15.01 0.51
N LYS A 52 -20.31 15.21 1.22
CA LYS A 52 -21.55 15.82 0.70
C LYS A 52 -22.04 15.19 -0.63
N GLY A 53 -21.91 13.86 -0.73
CA GLY A 53 -22.33 13.10 -1.91
C GLY A 53 -21.28 13.00 -3.03
N ASN A 54 -20.12 13.66 -2.90
CA ASN A 54 -18.99 13.49 -3.79
C ASN A 54 -18.01 12.44 -3.25
N ILE A 55 -17.25 11.81 -4.14
CA ILE A 55 -16.16 10.90 -3.78
C ILE A 55 -14.86 11.40 -4.41
N TYR A 56 -13.88 11.69 -3.55
CA TYR A 56 -12.53 12.05 -3.95
C TYR A 56 -11.59 10.90 -3.66
N TYR A 57 -10.53 10.78 -4.46
CA TYR A 57 -9.55 9.73 -4.34
C TYR A 57 -8.16 10.33 -4.18
N GLU A 58 -7.43 9.90 -3.16
CA GLU A 58 -5.98 10.07 -3.08
C GLU A 58 -5.38 8.69 -3.24
N VAL A 59 -4.40 8.56 -4.12
CA VAL A 59 -3.82 7.28 -4.49
C VAL A 59 -2.34 7.45 -4.54
N GLU A 60 -1.63 6.56 -3.86
CA GLU A 60 -0.18 6.48 -3.99
C GLU A 60 0.23 5.01 -4.20
N SER A 61 1.31 4.79 -4.94
CA SER A 61 1.78 3.45 -5.27
C SER A 61 3.29 3.38 -5.39
N VAL A 62 3.92 2.59 -4.52
CA VAL A 62 5.34 2.27 -4.60
C VAL A 62 5.47 0.90 -5.23
N LYS A 63 6.05 0.88 -6.43
CA LYS A 63 6.29 -0.34 -7.21
C LYS A 63 7.66 -0.89 -6.87
N LYS A 64 7.79 -2.21 -6.95
CA LYS A 64 9.09 -2.91 -6.87
C LYS A 64 9.85 -2.67 -5.56
N ILE A 65 9.18 -2.94 -4.45
CA ILE A 65 9.77 -2.89 -3.11
C ILE A 65 10.58 -4.16 -2.82
N SER A 66 10.03 -5.35 -3.14
CA SER A 66 10.69 -6.61 -2.81
C SER A 66 10.26 -7.75 -3.72
N TYR A 67 11.10 -8.78 -3.82
CA TYR A 67 10.77 -10.07 -4.44
C TYR A 67 10.06 -11.03 -3.46
N SER A 68 10.02 -10.70 -2.16
CA SER A 68 9.33 -11.50 -1.14
C SER A 68 7.95 -10.95 -0.84
N LYS A 69 6.90 -11.72 -1.15
CA LYS A 69 5.52 -11.37 -0.78
C LYS A 69 5.35 -11.25 0.73
N ASP A 70 6.00 -12.12 1.50
CA ASP A 70 5.93 -12.12 2.98
C ASP A 70 6.52 -10.85 3.59
N LEU A 71 7.62 -10.32 3.02
CA LEU A 71 8.17 -9.02 3.43
C LEU A 71 7.14 -7.92 3.18
N ILE A 72 6.52 -7.88 2.00
CA ILE A 72 5.49 -6.88 1.69
C ILE A 72 4.26 -7.01 2.58
N GLN A 73 3.84 -8.23 2.93
CA GLN A 73 2.74 -8.44 3.87
C GLN A 73 3.05 -7.89 5.26
N ARG A 74 4.27 -8.11 5.76
CA ARG A 74 4.72 -7.54 7.05
C ARG A 74 4.78 -6.02 7.02
N LEU A 75 5.32 -5.46 5.94
CA LEU A 75 5.37 -4.01 5.72
C LEU A 75 3.94 -3.43 5.70
N LEU A 76 3.05 -4.00 4.89
CA LEU A 76 1.67 -3.54 4.76
C LEU A 76 0.89 -3.66 6.07
N SER A 77 1.14 -4.70 6.87
CA SER A 77 0.55 -4.85 8.21
C SER A 77 0.92 -3.68 9.13
N LYS A 78 2.19 -3.24 9.13
CA LYS A 78 2.61 -2.04 9.87
C LYS A 78 1.83 -0.80 9.37
N LEU A 79 1.75 -0.59 8.06
CA LEU A 79 1.03 0.55 7.48
C LEU A 79 -0.46 0.58 7.88
N ILE A 80 -1.13 -0.58 7.84
CA ILE A 80 -2.55 -0.72 8.24
C ILE A 80 -2.73 -0.40 9.73
N ASN A 81 -1.83 -0.88 10.59
CA ASN A 81 -1.91 -0.69 12.03
C ASN A 81 -1.72 0.77 12.43
N HIS A 82 -0.90 1.51 11.68
CA HIS A 82 -0.62 2.92 11.92
C HIS A 82 -1.49 3.89 11.11
N LEU A 83 -2.51 3.39 10.40
CA LEU A 83 -3.42 4.20 9.57
C LEU A 83 -2.69 5.08 8.55
N VAL A 84 -1.63 4.56 7.93
CA VAL A 84 -0.84 5.30 6.95
C VAL A 84 -1.69 5.68 5.75
N THR A 85 -1.68 6.97 5.42
CA THR A 85 -2.37 7.53 4.25
C THR A 85 -1.44 7.61 3.04
N PRO A 86 -1.97 7.69 1.79
CA PRO A 86 -1.19 7.84 0.57
C PRO A 86 -0.10 8.92 0.65
N VAL A 87 -0.43 10.09 1.21
CA VAL A 87 0.48 11.25 1.27
C VAL A 87 1.73 11.03 2.12
N CYS A 88 1.73 10.10 3.08
CA CYS A 88 2.89 9.80 3.91
C CYS A 88 3.48 8.41 3.59
N MET A 89 2.96 7.73 2.57
CA MET A 89 3.26 6.33 2.34
C MET A 89 4.73 6.14 1.93
N ILE A 90 5.25 7.01 1.07
CA ILE A 90 6.60 6.87 0.51
C ILE A 90 7.63 7.01 1.63
N GLU A 91 7.52 8.08 2.42
CA GLU A 91 8.43 8.38 3.51
C GLU A 91 8.45 7.26 4.56
N ILE A 92 7.27 6.72 4.92
CA ILE A 92 7.17 5.64 5.90
C ILE A 92 7.71 4.32 5.33
N ILE A 93 7.48 4.03 4.04
CA ILE A 93 8.03 2.82 3.43
C ILE A 93 9.56 2.87 3.41
N ASP A 94 10.15 4.01 3.06
CA ASP A 94 11.60 4.19 3.03
C ASP A 94 12.23 4.01 4.43
N GLU A 95 11.61 4.57 5.46
CA GLU A 95 12.02 4.40 6.86
C GLU A 95 11.95 2.92 7.29
N LEU A 96 10.81 2.25 7.02
CA LEU A 96 10.61 0.85 7.39
C LEU A 96 11.53 -0.12 6.66
N ILE A 97 11.92 0.17 5.40
CA ILE A 97 12.90 -0.63 4.68
C ILE A 97 14.28 -0.48 5.33
N SER A 98 14.67 0.76 5.64
CA SER A 98 15.96 1.04 6.29
C SER A 98 16.10 0.31 7.63
N GLU A 99 15.04 0.32 8.47
CA GLU A 99 15.01 -0.45 9.73
C GLU A 99 15.18 -1.97 9.53
N MET A 100 14.65 -2.53 8.44
CA MET A 100 14.72 -3.96 8.15
C MET A 100 16.09 -4.39 7.62
N GLU A 101 16.84 -3.49 6.99
CA GLU A 101 18.21 -3.75 6.55
C GLU A 101 19.19 -3.74 7.72
N GLU A 102 18.99 -2.87 8.71
CA GLU A 102 19.86 -2.77 9.90
C GLU A 102 19.67 -3.92 10.92
N ALA A 103 18.56 -4.65 10.82
CA ALA A 103 18.21 -5.75 11.74
C ALA A 103 18.73 -7.15 11.31
N ASN A 104 19.45 -7.24 10.17
CA ASN A 104 20.06 -8.47 9.65
C ASN A 104 21.58 -8.46 9.77
#